data_AF-A0A286NUY8-F1
#
_entry.id   AF-A0A286NUY8-F1
#
_cell.length_a   1.000
_cell.length_b   1.000
_cell.length_c   1.000
_cell.angle_alpha   90.00
_cell.angle_beta   90.00
_cell.angle_gamma   90.00
#
_symmetry.space_group_name_H-M   'P 1'
#
loop_
_entity.id
_entity.type
_entity.pdbx_description
1 polymer ?
#
loop_
_entity_poly.entity_id
_entity_poly.type
_entity_poly.pdbx_seq_one_letter_code
_entity_poly.pdbx_strand_id
1 'polypeptide(L)'
;MFREMAPQDVQLFPIEVEGQPEPYHLLVVTRKIRCIDDKACKEARRFTLETGRPERVGEYQVVSGLRIDKSKVEDARVFKLWGWRPALIVDGEIKMALEEAGSVGGYFEEV
;
A
#
# COMPACT_ATOMS: atom_id res chain seq x y z
N MET A 1 -8.78 -11.28 -10.59
CA MET A 1 -7.57 -10.45 -10.58
C MET A 1 -6.71 -10.62 -9.32
N PHE A 2 -6.90 -9.87 -8.21
CA PHE A 2 -5.96 -9.93 -7.06
C PHE A 2 -5.71 -11.34 -6.50
N ARG A 3 -6.77 -12.14 -6.39
CA ARG A 3 -6.69 -13.55 -5.95
C ARG A 3 -5.85 -14.43 -6.88
N GLU A 4 -5.80 -14.11 -8.16
CA GLU A 4 -5.08 -14.89 -9.18
C GLU A 4 -3.64 -14.40 -9.32
N MET A 5 -3.43 -13.08 -9.30
CA MET A 5 -2.13 -12.48 -9.56
C MET A 5 -1.22 -12.40 -8.32
N ALA A 6 -1.80 -12.24 -7.12
CA ALA A 6 -1.05 -12.07 -5.87
C ALA A 6 -1.67 -12.86 -4.70
N PRO A 7 -1.93 -14.17 -4.84
CA PRO A 7 -2.64 -14.97 -3.83
C PRO A 7 -1.95 -15.02 -2.45
N GLN A 8 -0.63 -14.83 -2.40
CA GLN A 8 0.14 -14.85 -1.16
C GLN A 8 0.11 -13.50 -0.41
N ASP A 9 -0.22 -12.43 -1.13
CA ASP A 9 -0.15 -11.06 -0.62
C ASP A 9 -1.50 -10.53 -0.13
N VAL A 10 -2.59 -11.21 -0.50
CA VAL A 10 -3.96 -10.73 -0.28
C VAL A 10 -4.89 -11.82 0.21
N GLN A 11 -5.87 -11.41 1.01
CA GLN A 11 -7.05 -12.20 1.34
C GLN A 11 -8.29 -11.42 0.90
N LEU A 12 -9.31 -12.13 0.43
CA LEU A 12 -10.58 -11.56 0.01
C LEU A 12 -11.69 -12.16 0.88
N PHE A 13 -12.42 -11.28 1.57
CA PHE A 13 -13.58 -11.67 2.36
C PHE A 13 -14.84 -11.08 1.72
N PRO A 14 -15.85 -11.89 1.39
CA PRO A 14 -17.11 -11.35 0.89
C PRO A 14 -17.79 -10.52 1.98
N ILE A 15 -18.35 -9.39 1.59
CA ILE A 15 -19.08 -8.49 2.49
C ILE A 15 -20.34 -7.96 1.79
N GLU A 16 -21.34 -7.62 2.59
CA GLU A 16 -22.50 -6.86 2.15
C GLU A 16 -22.23 -5.37 2.39
N VAL A 17 -22.56 -4.55 1.39
CA VAL A 17 -22.47 -3.09 1.50
C VAL A 17 -23.90 -2.55 1.40
N GLU A 18 -24.34 -1.84 2.44
CA GLU A 18 -25.69 -1.28 2.49
C GLU A 18 -25.96 -0.39 1.26
N GLY A 19 -27.09 -0.63 0.58
CA GLY A 19 -27.48 0.10 -0.62
C GLY A 19 -26.78 -0.35 -1.91
N GLN A 20 -25.93 -1.37 -1.86
CA GLN A 20 -25.30 -1.98 -3.04
C GLN A 20 -25.81 -3.41 -3.25
N PRO A 21 -26.49 -3.72 -4.36
CA PRO A 21 -27.00 -5.07 -4.62
C PRO A 21 -25.91 -6.05 -5.10
N GLU A 22 -24.80 -5.57 -5.65
CA GLU A 22 -23.69 -6.40 -6.11
C GLU A 22 -22.82 -6.92 -4.95
N PRO A 23 -22.20 -8.11 -5.08
CA PRO A 23 -21.30 -8.64 -4.06
C PRO A 23 -19.96 -7.88 -4.03
N TYR A 24 -19.61 -7.34 -2.86
CA TYR A 24 -18.31 -6.72 -2.62
C TYR A 24 -17.38 -7.65 -1.85
N HIS A 25 -16.08 -7.40 -1.98
CA HIS A 25 -15.06 -8.10 -1.23
C HIS A 25 -14.17 -7.10 -0.50
N LEU A 26 -13.90 -7.36 0.77
CA LEU A 26 -12.86 -6.67 1.52
C LEU A 26 -11.50 -7.21 1.08
N LEU A 27 -10.69 -6.33 0.47
CA LEU A 27 -9.29 -6.62 0.14
C LEU A 27 -8.40 -6.42 1.38
N VAL A 28 -7.92 -7.53 1.94
CA VAL A 28 -6.97 -7.51 3.05
C VAL A 28 -5.57 -7.78 2.49
N VAL A 29 -4.71 -6.76 2.54
CA VAL A 29 -3.29 -6.88 2.15
C VAL A 29 -2.50 -7.35 3.36
N THR A 30 -1.85 -8.50 3.24
CA THR A 30 -1.23 -9.23 4.36
C THR A 30 0.24 -8.85 4.55
N ARG A 31 0.90 -8.36 3.50
CA ARG A 31 2.31 -7.97 3.53
C ARG A 31 2.48 -6.51 3.96
N LYS A 32 3.38 -6.28 4.92
CA LYS A 32 3.81 -4.94 5.36
C LYS A 32 5.33 -4.87 5.33
N ILE A 33 5.88 -4.03 4.45
CA ILE A 33 7.31 -4.04 4.12
C ILE A 33 7.96 -2.70 4.48
N ARG A 34 9.15 -2.76 5.10
CA ARG A 34 9.96 -1.59 5.46
C ARG A 34 10.95 -1.27 4.34
N CYS A 35 10.43 -0.70 3.25
CA CYS A 35 11.20 -0.42 2.03
C CYS A 35 11.25 1.04 1.61
N ILE A 36 10.67 1.99 2.37
CA ILE A 36 10.81 3.43 2.03
C ILE A 36 12.30 3.81 2.03
N ASP A 37 12.74 4.44 0.94
CA ASP A 37 14.07 5.02 0.83
C ASP A 37 14.04 6.46 1.32
N ASP A 38 14.37 6.65 2.60
CA ASP A 38 14.37 7.96 3.26
C ASP A 38 15.23 9.00 2.53
N LYS A 39 16.29 8.57 1.81
CA LYS A 39 17.22 9.48 1.11
C LYS A 39 16.72 9.87 -0.27
N ALA A 40 16.00 8.98 -0.94
CA ALA A 40 15.47 9.23 -2.27
C ALA A 40 14.11 9.96 -2.24
N CYS A 41 13.37 9.88 -1.12
CA CYS A 41 12.15 10.66 -0.91
C CYS A 41 12.44 12.16 -0.91
N LYS A 42 11.48 12.97 -1.38
CA LYS A 42 11.56 14.44 -1.26
C LYS A 42 11.53 14.89 0.21
N GLU A 43 10.71 14.23 1.03
CA GLU A 43 10.72 14.36 2.48
C GLU A 43 10.35 13.02 3.10
N ALA A 44 11.08 12.61 4.13
CA ALA A 44 10.78 11.43 4.93
C ALA A 44 11.07 11.74 6.41
N ARG A 45 10.07 12.25 7.12
CA ARG A 45 10.20 12.65 8.53
C ARG A 45 9.49 11.64 9.44
N ARG A 46 10.18 11.25 10.51
CA ARG A 46 9.68 10.30 11.51
C ARG A 46 9.17 11.01 12.75
N PHE A 47 8.23 10.37 13.46
CA PHE A 47 7.89 10.79 14.81
C PHE A 47 9.11 10.60 15.73
N THR A 48 9.39 11.63 16.52
CA THR A 48 10.37 11.62 17.60
C THR A 48 9.66 11.73 18.94
N LEU A 49 10.36 11.51 20.06
CA LEU A 49 9.79 11.68 21.40
C LEU A 49 9.20 13.08 21.62
N GLU A 50 9.81 14.10 21.01
CA GLU A 50 9.41 15.50 21.12
C GLU A 50 8.13 15.83 20.34
N THR A 51 7.77 15.02 19.33
CA THR A 51 6.57 15.26 18.49
C THR A 51 5.25 14.89 19.16
N GLY A 52 5.25 14.45 20.41
CA GLY A 52 4.05 14.25 21.22
C GLY A 52 3.23 12.99 20.88
N ARG A 53 3.81 12.02 20.16
CA ARG A 53 3.19 10.71 19.86
C ARG A 53 4.15 9.54 20.16
N PRO A 54 4.36 9.21 21.45
CA PRO A 54 5.33 8.21 21.87
C PRO A 54 5.07 6.82 21.26
N GLU A 55 3.81 6.47 21.02
CA GLU A 55 3.37 5.20 20.44
C GLU A 55 3.75 5.03 18.96
N ARG A 56 4.14 6.11 18.29
CA ARG A 56 4.49 6.13 16.86
C ARG A 56 5.94 6.46 16.60
N VAL A 57 6.77 6.59 17.63
CA VAL A 57 8.18 6.95 17.49
C VAL A 57 8.87 5.97 16.54
N GLY A 58 9.57 6.53 15.55
CA GLY A 58 10.21 5.76 14.48
C GLY A 58 9.32 5.46 13.27
N GLU A 59 7.99 5.58 13.36
CA GLU A 59 7.09 5.59 12.19
C GLU A 59 7.20 6.93 11.44
N TYR A 60 6.67 6.97 10.22
CA TYR A 60 6.65 8.19 9.41
C TYR A 60 5.50 9.12 9.83
N GLN A 61 5.88 10.37 10.10
CA GLN A 61 4.99 11.50 10.27
C GLN A 61 4.64 12.11 8.91
N VAL A 62 5.64 12.28 8.04
CA VAL A 62 5.50 12.85 6.69
C VAL A 62 6.32 12.03 5.72
N VAL A 63 5.72 11.74 4.56
CA VAL A 63 6.40 11.25 3.37
C VAL A 63 5.91 12.07 2.19
N SER A 64 6.82 12.64 1.41
CA SER A 64 6.50 13.31 0.15
C SER A 64 7.46 12.86 -0.96
N GLY A 65 6.95 12.77 -2.19
CA GLY A 65 7.69 12.19 -3.32
C GLY A 65 8.19 10.79 -2.98
N LEU A 66 7.27 9.88 -2.67
CA LEU A 66 7.59 8.54 -2.18
C LEU A 66 8.56 7.83 -3.14
N ARG A 67 9.65 7.30 -2.56
CA ARG A 67 10.57 6.39 -3.22
C ARG A 67 10.80 5.17 -2.37
N ILE A 68 10.88 4.01 -3.00
CA ILE A 68 11.14 2.74 -2.32
C ILE A 68 12.44 2.09 -2.80
N ASP A 69 13.12 1.41 -1.89
CA ASP A 69 14.23 0.52 -2.20
C ASP A 69 13.66 -0.82 -2.68
N LYS A 70 13.65 -1.02 -4.00
CA LYS A 70 13.12 -2.23 -4.65
C LYS A 70 13.84 -3.50 -4.21
N SER A 71 15.09 -3.43 -3.74
CA SER A 71 15.82 -4.60 -3.24
C SER A 71 15.21 -5.19 -1.95
N LYS A 72 14.39 -4.40 -1.23
CA LYS A 72 13.71 -4.81 0.01
C LYS A 72 12.27 -5.30 -0.21
N VAL A 73 11.75 -5.25 -1.44
CA VAL A 73 10.37 -5.65 -1.76
C VAL A 73 10.24 -7.17 -1.87
N GLU A 74 11.35 -7.89 -2.04
CA GLU A 74 11.40 -9.35 -2.20
C GLU A 74 10.53 -9.78 -3.40
N ASP A 75 9.60 -10.70 -3.18
CA ASP A 75 8.67 -11.27 -4.16
C ASP A 75 7.26 -10.66 -4.09
N ALA A 76 7.05 -9.67 -3.22
CA ALA A 76 5.72 -9.10 -2.99
C ALA A 76 5.25 -8.29 -4.21
N ARG A 77 4.04 -8.62 -4.67
CA ARG A 77 3.35 -7.92 -5.76
C ARG A 77 2.34 -6.92 -5.25
N VAL A 78 1.81 -7.13 -4.03
CA VAL A 78 0.90 -6.21 -3.34
C VAL A 78 1.30 -6.06 -1.88
N PHE A 79 1.54 -4.85 -1.40
CA PHE A 79 1.93 -4.66 0.00
C PHE A 79 1.63 -3.25 0.52
N LYS A 80 1.60 -3.15 1.85
CA LYS A 80 1.56 -1.86 2.56
C LYS A 80 2.95 -1.47 3.02
N LEU A 81 3.21 -0.17 3.06
CA LEU A 81 4.46 0.35 3.63
C LEU A 81 4.43 0.26 5.16
N TRP A 82 5.55 -0.14 5.74
CA TRP A 82 5.73 -0.09 7.18
C TRP A 82 5.83 1.36 7.66
N GLY A 83 5.13 1.69 8.75
CA GLY A 83 5.21 3.00 9.39
C GLY A 83 4.60 4.17 8.61
N TRP A 84 4.06 3.94 7.41
CA TRP A 84 3.32 4.93 6.62
C TRP A 84 2.13 4.27 5.92
N ARG A 85 0.91 4.66 6.31
CA ARG A 85 -0.34 3.96 5.95
C ARG A 85 -1.05 4.38 4.66
N PRO A 86 -0.90 5.59 4.11
CA PRO A 86 -1.74 6.05 3.00
C PRO A 86 -1.65 5.24 1.70
N ALA A 87 -0.49 4.66 1.37
CA ALA A 87 -0.28 4.01 0.08
C ALA A 87 -0.47 2.49 0.14
N LEU A 88 -1.13 1.96 -0.91
CA LEU A 88 -1.09 0.57 -1.30
C LEU A 88 -0.12 0.45 -2.48
N ILE A 89 0.92 -0.37 -2.33
CA ILE A 89 1.87 -0.61 -3.40
C ILE A 89 1.44 -1.86 -4.17
N VAL A 90 1.40 -1.73 -5.49
CA VAL A 90 1.14 -2.83 -6.43
C VAL A 90 2.24 -2.85 -7.48
N ASP A 91 2.54 -4.02 -8.02
CA ASP A 91 3.42 -4.10 -9.18
C ASP A 91 2.78 -3.55 -10.46
N GLY A 92 3.59 -3.42 -11.51
CA GLY A 92 3.16 -2.86 -12.79
C GLY A 92 2.07 -3.67 -13.49
N GLU A 93 2.11 -5.01 -13.39
CA GLU A 93 1.12 -5.87 -14.05
C GLU A 93 -0.26 -5.78 -13.39
N ILE A 94 -0.32 -5.73 -12.06
CA ILE A 94 -1.56 -5.54 -11.32
C ILE A 94 -2.12 -4.15 -11.58
N LYS A 95 -1.26 -3.13 -11.67
CA LYS A 95 -1.65 -1.76 -12.07
C LYS A 95 -2.30 -1.75 -13.47
N MET A 96 -1.68 -2.40 -14.46
CA MET A 96 -2.26 -2.51 -15.81
C MET A 96 -3.60 -3.25 -15.78
N ALA A 97 -3.69 -4.38 -15.07
CA ALA A 97 -4.93 -5.14 -14.98
C ALA A 97 -6.07 -4.34 -14.31
N LEU A 98 -5.75 -3.48 -13.32
CA LEU A 98 -6.72 -2.56 -12.72
C LEU A 98 -7.23 -1.52 -13.72
N GLU A 99 -6.35 -0.95 -14.54
CA GLU A 99 -6.71 0.03 -15.57
C GLU A 99 -7.56 -0.62 -16.67
N GLU A 100 -7.18 -1.80 -17.15
CA GLU A 100 -7.90 -2.54 -18.19
C GLU A 100 -9.29 -3.02 -17.72
N ALA A 101 -9.42 -3.40 -16.44
CA ALA A 101 -10.70 -3.78 -15.86
C ALA A 101 -11.69 -2.61 -15.72
N GLY A 102 -11.28 -1.37 -16.05
CA GLY A 102 -12.12 -0.19 -15.93
C GLY A 102 -12.37 0.21 -14.48
N SER A 103 -11.43 -0.06 -13.57
CA SER A 103 -11.54 0.31 -12.17
C SER A 103 -11.72 1.83 -12.01
N VAL A 104 -12.77 2.27 -11.33
CA VAL A 104 -13.04 3.69 -11.10
C VAL A 104 -12.48 4.15 -9.75
N GLY A 105 -12.02 5.40 -9.67
CA GLY A 105 -11.59 6.04 -8.41
C GLY A 105 -10.16 5.75 -7.96
N GLY A 106 -9.38 4.99 -8.73
CA GLY A 106 -7.95 4.77 -8.48
C GLY A 106 -7.08 5.91 -9.04
N TYR A 107 -6.03 6.27 -8.31
CA TYR A 107 -4.92 7.10 -8.79
C TYR A 107 -3.62 6.33 -8.59
N PHE A 108 -2.79 6.28 -9.63
CA PHE A 108 -1.50 5.60 -9.61
C PHE A 108 -0.37 6.61 -9.78
N GLU A 109 0.65 6.47 -8.95
CA GLU A 109 1.91 7.20 -9.04
C GLU A 109 3.06 6.20 -8.95
N GLU A 110 4.08 6.37 -9.80
CA GLU A 110 5.26 5.52 -9.79
C GLU A 110 6.20 5.87 -8.63
N VAL A 111 6.71 4.85 -7.94
CA VAL A 111 7.51 4.96 -6.70
C VAL A 111 8.82 4.19 -6.74
#